data_AF-A0A973CGJ9-F1
#
_entry.id   AF-A0A973CGJ9-F1
#
_cell.length_a   1.000
_cell.length_b   1.000
_cell.length_c   1.000
_cell.angle_alpha   90.00
_cell.angle_beta   90.00
_cell.angle_gamma   90.00
#
_symmetry.space_group_name_H-M   'P 1'
#
loop_
_entity.id
_entity.type
_entity.pdbx_description
1 polymer ?
#
loop_
_entity_poly.entity_id
_entity_poly.type
_entity_poly.pdbx_seq_one_letter_code
_entity_poly.pdbx_strand_id
1 'polypeptide(L)' 'MYYEEREFDGVLCWRDDPHGPWNEYSKKELSFKVKNSQKENRKLEMIIKEGLGPEDLKRDF' A
#
# COMPACT_ATOMS: atom_id res chain seq x y z
N MET A 1 2.80 -16.43 6.71
CA MET A 1 3.21 -16.12 5.34
C MET A 1 4.22 -15.00 5.45
N TYR A 2 5.47 -15.24 5.03
CA TYR A 2 6.52 -14.23 5.10
C TYR A 2 6.41 -13.30 3.89
N TYR A 3 6.65 -12.02 4.10
CA TYR A 3 6.67 -11.02 3.04
C TYR A 3 7.51 -9.85 3.52
N GLU A 4 8.53 -9.50 2.75
CA GLU A 4 9.38 -8.35 3.00
C GLU A 4 9.44 -7.47 1.76
N GLU A 5 9.40 -6.16 1.97
CA GLU A 5 9.62 -5.15 0.94
C GLU A 5 10.81 -4.28 1.31
N ARG A 6 11.64 -3.94 0.32
CA ARG A 6 12.80 -3.06 0.52
C ARG A 6 13.15 -2.34 -0.78
N GLU A 7 13.68 -1.13 -0.64
CA GLU A 7 14.26 -0.38 -1.75
C GLU A 7 15.75 -0.68 -1.91
N PHE A 8 16.17 -0.94 -3.14
CA PHE A 8 17.57 -1.07 -3.56
C PHE A 8 17.83 -0.10 -4.70
N ASP A 9 18.72 0.88 -4.51
CA ASP A 9 19.10 1.87 -5.53
C ASP A 9 17.89 2.55 -6.24
N GLY A 10 16.83 2.85 -5.49
CA GLY A 10 15.60 3.47 -6.00
C GLY A 10 14.61 2.50 -6.65
N VAL A 11 14.90 1.20 -6.65
CA VAL A 11 13.99 0.14 -7.12
C VAL A 11 13.34 -0.54 -5.93
N LEU A 12 12.01 -0.54 -5.88
CA LEU A 12 11.26 -1.26 -4.86
C LEU A 12 11.20 -2.75 -5.22
N CYS A 13 11.62 -3.59 -4.28
CA CYS A 13 11.66 -5.03 -4.42
C CYS A 13 10.88 -5.71 -3.29
N TRP A 14 10.46 -6.96 -3.53
CA TRP A 14 9.77 -7.80 -2.56
C TRP A 14 10.31 -9.23 -2.58
N ARG A 15 10.11 -9.95 -1.47
CA ARG A 15 10.35 -11.40 -1.39
C ARG A 15 9.36 -12.04 -0.43
N ASP A 16 8.97 -13.26 -0.72
CA ASP A 16 8.05 -14.07 0.08
C ASP A 16 8.74 -15.25 0.79
N ASP A 17 10.04 -15.45 0.51
CA ASP A 17 10.93 -16.36 1.21
C ASP A 17 12.12 -15.59 1.83
N PRO A 18 12.43 -15.77 3.12
CA PRO A 18 13.53 -15.05 3.81
C PRO A 18 14.94 -15.39 3.28
N HIS A 19 15.09 -16.52 2.58
CA HIS A 19 16.30 -16.95 1.90
C HIS A 19 16.17 -16.90 0.36
N GLY A 20 14.99 -16.52 -0.14
CA GLY A 20 14.71 -16.38 -1.56
C GLY A 20 15.26 -15.08 -2.18
N PRO A 21 15.25 -15.01 -3.52
CA PRO A 21 15.69 -13.82 -4.25
C PRO A 21 14.71 -12.66 -4.05
N TRP A 22 15.22 -11.44 -4.24
CA TRP A 22 14.39 -10.25 -4.34
C TRP A 22 13.79 -10.16 -5.75
N ASN A 23 12.49 -9.91 -5.80
CA ASN A 23 11.75 -9.66 -7.03
C ASN A 23 11.46 -8.16 -7.14
N GLU A 24 11.80 -7.56 -8.27
CA GLU A 24 11.45 -6.16 -8.55
C GLU A 24 9.96 -6.03 -8.84
N TYR A 25 9.34 -4.95 -8.37
CA TYR A 25 8.00 -4.63 -8.84
C TYR A 25 8.01 -4.19 -10.29
N SER A 26 7.09 -4.75 -11.08
CA SER A 26 6.80 -4.22 -12.40
C SER A 26 6.16 -2.83 -12.29
N LYS A 27 6.27 -2.04 -13.37
CA LYS A 27 5.58 -0.74 -13.48
C LYS A 27 4.08 -0.83 -13.22
N LYS A 28 3.44 -1.93 -13.63
CA LYS A 28 2.00 -2.16 -13.43
C LYS A 28 1.66 -2.35 -11.96
N GLU A 29 2.46 -3.12 -11.23
CA GLU A 29 2.28 -3.36 -9.80
C GLU A 29 2.54 -2.09 -8.99
N LEU A 30 3.61 -1.34 -9.30
CA LEU A 30 3.87 -0.03 -8.71
C LEU A 30 2.70 0.94 -8.95
N SER A 31 2.18 0.98 -10.18
CA SER A 31 1.03 1.83 -10.51
C SER A 31 -0.22 1.47 -9.70
N PHE A 32 -0.43 0.18 -9.45
CA PHE A 32 -1.55 -0.29 -8.64
C PHE A 32 -1.37 0.08 -7.16
N LYS A 33 -0.17 -0.12 -6.61
CA LYS A 33 0.17 0.30 -5.24
C LYS A 33 -0.06 1.80 -5.03
N VAL A 34 0.45 2.64 -5.93
CA VAL A 34 0.24 4.11 -5.86
C VAL A 34 -1.24 4.48 -5.88
N LYS A 35 -2.04 3.87 -6.78
CA LYS A 35 -3.48 4.13 -6.85
C LYS A 35 -4.21 3.76 -5.56
N ASN A 36 -3.85 2.64 -4.94
CA ASN A 36 -4.43 2.23 -3.67
C ASN A 36 -4.05 3.19 -2.55
N SER A 37 -2.77 3.55 -2.43
CA SER A 37 -2.32 4.52 -1.42
C SER A 37 -2.98 5.89 -1.59
N GLN A 38 -3.20 6.35 -2.83
CA GLN A 38 -3.94 7.59 -3.09
C GLN A 38 -5.41 7.49 -2.65
N LYS A 39 -6.06 6.35 -2.88
CA LYS A 39 -7.43 6.10 -2.43
C LYS A 39 -7.52 6.11 -0.90
N GLU A 40 -6.57 5.47 -0.23
CA GLU A 40 -6.48 5.45 1.23
C GLU A 40 -6.20 6.85 1.80
N ASN A 41 -5.24 7.58 1.24
CA ASN A 41 -4.95 8.96 1.64
C ASN A 41 -6.17 9.87 1.49
N ARG A 42 -6.91 9.76 0.37
CA ARG A 42 -8.15 10.51 0.20
C ARG A 42 -9.21 10.15 1.24
N LYS A 43 -9.29 8.87 1.63
CA LYS A 43 -10.18 8.42 2.72
C LYS A 43 -9.77 9.06 4.05
N LEU A 44 -8.47 9.06 4.36
CA LEU A 44 -7.92 9.70 5.55
C LEU A 44 -8.16 11.22 5.58
N GLU A 45 -7.99 11.91 4.45
CA GLU A 45 -8.27 13.33 4.33
C GLU A 45 -9.74 13.67 4.59
N MET A 46 -10.69 12.85 4.10
CA MET A 46 -12.12 13.05 4.37
C MET A 46 -12.43 12.86 5.86
N ILE A 47 -11.86 11.82 6.50
CA ILE A 47 -11.99 11.59 7.95
C ILE A 47 -11.50 12.81 8.73
N ILE A 48 -10.32 13.33 8.41
CA ILE A 48 -9.73 14.51 9.06
C ILE A 48 -10.59 15.76 8.84
N LYS A 49 -11.09 15.96 7.60
CA LYS A 49 -11.86 17.15 7.22
C LYS A 49 -13.27 17.17 7.80
N GLU A 50 -13.94 16.01 7.86
CA GLU A 50 -15.33 15.90 8.32
C GLU A 50 -15.43 15.53 9.81
N GLY A 51 -14.30 15.28 10.48
CA GLY A 51 -14.27 14.85 11.89
C GLY A 51 -14.92 13.49 12.12
N LEU A 52 -15.08 12.68 11.07
CA LEU A 52 -15.72 11.37 11.11
C LEU A 52 -14.85 10.39 11.88
N GLY A 53 -15.46 9.61 12.77
CA GLY A 53 -14.76 8.59 13.53
C GLY A 53 -14.48 7.36 12.68
N PRO A 54 -13.56 6.47 13.08
CA PRO A 54 -13.33 5.19 12.41
C PRO A 54 -14.59 4.29 12.33
N GLU A 55 -15.62 4.58 13.13
CA GLU A 55 -16.91 3.88 13.13
C GLU A 55 -17.80 4.22 11.92
N ASP A 56 -17.68 5.42 11.35
CA ASP A 56 -18.50 5.88 10.21
C ASP A 56 -18.07 5.23 8.88
N LEU A 57 -16.84 4.68 8.83
CA LEU A 57 -16.23 4.08 7.64
C LEU A 57 -16.62 2.63 7.40
N LYS A 58 -17.35 2.01 8.34
CA LYS A 58 -17.80 0.60 8.25
C LYS A 58 -19.11 0.45 7.48
N ARG A 59 -19.74 1.55 7.05
CA ARG A 59 -21.10 1.53 6.48
C ARG A 59 -21.19 1.34 4.97
N ASP A 60 -20.06 1.24 4.28
CA ASP A 60 -20.02 0.97 2.84
C ASP A 60 -19.32 -0.39 2.58
N PHE A 61 -20.05 -1.48 2.81
CA PHE A 61 -19.78 -2.81 2.26
C PHE A 61 -21.09 -3.45 1.77
#